data_AF-A0A6L9QDV6-F1
#
_entry.id   AF-A0A6L9QDV6-F1
#
_cell.length_a   1.000
_cell.length_b   1.000
_cell.length_c   1.000
_cell.angle_alpha   90.00
_cell.angle_beta   90.00
_cell.angle_gamma   90.00
#
_symmetry.space_group_name_H-M   'P 1'
#
loop_
_entity.id
_entity.type
_entity.pdbx_description
1 polymer ?
#
loop_
_entity_poly.entity_id
_entity_poly.type
_entity_poly.pdbx_seq_one_letter_code
_entity_poly.pdbx_strand_id
1 'polypeptide(L)'
;MNPGRICEFGRTVATEYQPCEREVRSRGLCGGHAQQRDSGRPLTPVKSGTTRLCGFPGCERRVIAHGLCQGHAKQQREGKDLRPLRDIRSSDQCSFPGCARPHESNGLCNSHNYQRRNGQDLRPIREGRKPKEACTYPECDAPQVAKKLCRAHYGQQHRGQELRPRRGSTAQVCAVDDCSDKTHSYGYCSFHANRFRKHGDPTFNTYEQYVRDDGRILCRWCDKWLEASSYPTNSRSKRPHGRAGRICNTCRLLQKYGLTKACFDEIVATQGGGCYICKETLEGGRKVHIDHDHSCCAGAGSCGNCVRGVLCASCNKGLGLFYDDPEALERAADYLRKGRRGHKTRDQ
;
A
#
# COMPACT_ATOMS: atom_id res chain seq x y z
N MET A 1 3.04 -16.71 24.23
CA MET A 1 3.78 -17.83 23.60
C MET A 1 3.04 -18.23 22.34
N ASN A 2 3.64 -18.04 21.17
CA ASN A 2 3.03 -18.34 19.87
C ASN A 2 3.57 -19.69 19.40
N PRO A 3 2.73 -20.72 19.13
CA PRO A 3 3.21 -22.07 18.90
C PRO A 3 4.04 -22.11 17.61
N GLY A 4 5.27 -22.58 17.75
CA GLY A 4 6.28 -22.59 16.71
C GLY A 4 5.83 -23.35 15.46
N ARG A 5 6.06 -22.72 14.29
CA ARG A 5 6.40 -23.52 13.12
C ARG A 5 7.84 -23.98 13.31
N ILE A 6 7.99 -25.29 13.36
CA ILE A 6 9.27 -26.00 13.45
C ILE A 6 10.09 -25.61 12.21
N CYS A 7 11.36 -25.24 12.43
CA CYS A 7 12.33 -24.99 11.37
C CYS A 7 12.56 -26.31 10.61
N GLU A 8 11.87 -26.53 9.49
CA GLU A 8 12.19 -27.64 8.58
C GLU A 8 13.24 -27.15 7.56
N PHE A 9 14.51 -27.15 7.98
CA PHE A 9 15.64 -26.93 7.09
C PHE A 9 15.68 -28.04 6.02
N GLY A 10 15.65 -27.68 4.73
CA GLY A 10 16.10 -28.55 3.66
C GLY A 10 15.14 -29.61 3.11
N ARG A 11 13.81 -29.43 3.15
CA ARG A 11 12.91 -30.23 2.28
C ARG A 11 12.66 -29.52 0.96
N THR A 12 13.25 -30.06 -0.10
CA THR A 12 13.01 -29.74 -1.50
C THR A 12 11.52 -29.90 -1.83
N VAL A 13 10.77 -28.80 -1.84
CA VAL A 13 9.46 -28.79 -2.49
C VAL A 13 9.69 -28.33 -3.92
N ALA A 14 9.87 -29.32 -4.80
CA ALA A 14 9.77 -29.11 -6.22
C ALA A 14 8.42 -28.48 -6.54
N THR A 15 8.41 -27.21 -6.91
CA THR A 15 7.35 -26.64 -7.72
C THR A 15 8.00 -25.75 -8.75
N GLU A 16 8.13 -26.27 -9.96
CA GLU A 16 8.55 -25.54 -11.15
C GLU A 16 7.65 -24.32 -11.33
N TYR A 17 8.09 -23.17 -10.82
CA TYR A 17 7.46 -21.89 -11.09
C TYR A 17 8.31 -21.12 -12.10
N GLN A 18 7.92 -21.22 -13.36
CA GLN A 18 8.54 -20.48 -14.46
C GLN A 18 8.42 -18.95 -14.22
N PRO A 19 9.54 -18.20 -14.31
CA PRO A 19 9.55 -16.75 -14.04
C PRO A 19 8.68 -15.99 -15.04
N CYS A 20 7.93 -15.00 -14.55
CA CYS A 20 7.02 -14.22 -15.39
C CYS A 20 7.77 -13.09 -16.10
N GLU A 21 7.92 -13.19 -17.43
CA GLU A 21 8.64 -12.23 -18.29
C GLU A 21 7.97 -10.83 -18.41
N ARG A 22 6.98 -10.51 -17.58
CA ARG A 22 6.25 -9.25 -17.66
C ARG A 22 6.94 -8.13 -16.91
N GLU A 23 6.83 -6.93 -17.49
CA GLU A 23 7.35 -5.70 -16.90
C GLU A 23 6.85 -5.50 -15.45
N VAL A 24 7.83 -5.31 -14.57
CA VAL A 24 7.61 -5.14 -13.13
C VAL A 24 7.05 -3.75 -12.89
N ARG A 25 5.79 -3.66 -12.41
CA ARG A 25 5.12 -2.37 -12.18
C ARG A 25 5.20 -1.90 -10.74
N SER A 26 5.13 -2.82 -9.78
CA SER A 26 5.00 -2.47 -8.35
C SER A 26 5.47 -3.63 -7.49
N ARG A 27 6.30 -3.33 -6.47
CA ARG A 27 6.74 -4.29 -5.43
C ARG A 27 7.34 -5.59 -6.01
N GLY A 28 8.15 -5.46 -7.05
CA GLY A 28 8.89 -6.57 -7.66
C GLY A 28 8.04 -7.55 -8.49
N LEU A 29 6.74 -7.27 -8.67
CA LEU A 29 5.82 -8.15 -9.39
C LEU A 29 5.21 -7.44 -10.60
N CYS A 30 4.84 -8.22 -11.62
CA CYS A 30 3.96 -7.73 -12.68
C CYS A 30 2.59 -7.37 -12.08
N GLY A 31 1.81 -6.52 -12.76
CA GLY A 31 0.52 -6.07 -12.22
C GLY A 31 -0.46 -7.19 -11.83
N GLY A 32 -0.45 -8.31 -12.56
CA GLY A 32 -1.30 -9.47 -12.25
C GLY A 32 -0.85 -10.24 -11.00
N HIS A 33 0.45 -10.40 -10.81
CA HIS A 33 1.01 -11.05 -9.61
C HIS A 33 0.89 -10.17 -8.37
N ALA A 34 0.98 -8.85 -8.52
CA ALA A 34 0.68 -7.91 -7.45
C ALA A 34 -0.77 -8.07 -6.96
N GLN A 35 -1.72 -8.20 -7.88
CA GLN A 35 -3.13 -8.41 -7.54
C GLN A 35 -3.37 -9.76 -6.86
N GLN A 36 -2.79 -10.86 -7.37
CA GLN A 36 -2.91 -12.18 -6.74
C GLN A 36 -2.39 -12.16 -5.29
N ARG A 37 -1.23 -11.52 -5.06
CA ARG A 37 -0.64 -11.34 -3.73
C ARG A 37 -1.53 -10.49 -2.80
N ASP A 38 -2.01 -9.35 -3.29
CA ASP A 38 -2.88 -8.46 -2.52
C ASP A 38 -4.24 -9.15 -2.17
N SER A 39 -4.64 -10.16 -2.95
CA SER A 39 -5.84 -10.98 -2.74
C SER A 39 -5.61 -12.21 -1.85
N GLY A 40 -4.38 -12.46 -1.38
CA GLY A 40 -4.02 -13.67 -0.63
C GLY A 40 -4.07 -14.96 -1.44
N ARG A 41 -4.08 -14.89 -2.78
CA ARG A 41 -4.08 -16.07 -3.67
C ARG A 41 -2.64 -16.48 -4.00
N PRO A 42 -2.36 -17.78 -4.15
CA PRO A 42 -1.05 -18.26 -4.59
C PRO A 42 -0.69 -17.68 -5.97
N LEU A 43 0.59 -17.36 -6.15
CA LEU A 43 1.10 -16.84 -7.42
C LEU A 43 1.05 -17.94 -8.47
N THR A 44 0.14 -17.80 -9.42
CA THR A 44 -0.02 -18.73 -10.55
C THR A 44 0.39 -17.99 -11.83
N PRO A 45 0.81 -18.69 -12.90
CA PRO A 45 1.18 -18.06 -14.15
C PRO A 45 0.10 -17.07 -14.60
N VAL A 46 0.43 -15.77 -14.66
CA VAL A 46 -0.54 -14.80 -15.17
C VAL A 46 -0.59 -14.99 -16.68
N LYS A 47 -1.67 -15.61 -17.17
CA LYS A 47 -1.91 -15.82 -18.61
C LYS A 47 -1.46 -14.61 -19.40
N SER A 48 -0.44 -14.77 -20.25
CA SER A 48 0.06 -13.76 -21.19
C SER A 48 -1.14 -13.19 -21.95
N GLY A 49 -1.54 -11.94 -21.66
CA GLY A 49 -2.41 -11.19 -22.54
C GLY A 49 -1.59 -11.03 -23.80
N THR A 50 -1.90 -11.86 -24.78
CA THR A 50 -1.23 -11.89 -26.07
C THR A 50 -1.07 -10.45 -26.56
N THR A 51 0.16 -10.03 -26.87
CA THR A 51 0.41 -8.83 -27.69
C THR A 51 -0.18 -8.96 -29.09
N ARG A 52 -0.79 -10.11 -29.42
CA ARG A 52 -1.58 -10.31 -30.63
C ARG A 52 -2.70 -9.27 -30.71
N LEU A 53 -2.80 -8.66 -31.88
CA LEU A 53 -3.91 -7.82 -32.27
C LEU A 53 -5.13 -8.70 -32.54
N CYS A 54 -6.31 -8.11 -32.39
CA CYS A 54 -7.57 -8.79 -32.62
C CYS A 54 -7.64 -9.33 -34.06
N GLY A 55 -8.00 -10.60 -34.24
CA GLY A 55 -8.18 -11.20 -35.57
C GLY A 55 -9.38 -10.67 -36.37
N PHE A 56 -10.04 -9.61 -35.88
CA PHE A 56 -11.11 -8.95 -36.62
C PHE A 56 -10.48 -7.91 -37.56
N PRO A 57 -10.78 -7.94 -38.88
CA PRO A 57 -10.21 -7.01 -39.84
C PRO A 57 -10.33 -5.54 -39.40
N GLY A 58 -9.20 -4.82 -39.36
CA GLY A 58 -9.17 -3.41 -38.96
C GLY A 58 -9.24 -3.14 -37.46
N CYS A 59 -9.08 -4.14 -36.58
CA CYS A 59 -9.08 -3.92 -35.12
C CYS A 59 -7.67 -4.00 -34.51
N GLU A 60 -7.13 -2.85 -34.11
CA GLU A 60 -5.81 -2.72 -33.47
C GLU A 60 -5.83 -3.01 -31.96
N ARG A 61 -6.96 -3.45 -31.41
CA ARG A 61 -7.07 -3.73 -29.96
C ARG A 61 -6.42 -5.08 -29.62
N ARG A 62 -5.82 -5.15 -28.43
CA ARG A 62 -5.14 -6.36 -27.92
C ARG A 62 -6.13 -7.50 -27.67
N VAL A 63 -5.71 -8.73 -28.00
CA VAL A 63 -6.47 -9.96 -27.75
C VAL A 63 -6.50 -10.29 -26.26
N ILE A 64 -7.69 -10.65 -25.76
CA ILE A 64 -7.89 -11.08 -24.37
C ILE A 64 -8.25 -12.57 -24.29
N ALA A 65 -8.98 -13.12 -25.26
CA ALA A 65 -9.32 -14.54 -25.33
C ALA A 65 -9.68 -14.95 -26.78
N HIS A 66 -9.40 -16.20 -27.16
CA HIS A 66 -9.80 -16.80 -28.44
C HIS A 66 -9.44 -15.99 -29.71
N GLY A 67 -8.29 -15.32 -29.73
CA GLY A 67 -7.87 -14.52 -30.90
C GLY A 67 -8.61 -13.19 -31.08
N LEU A 68 -9.48 -12.81 -30.13
CA LEU A 68 -10.30 -11.60 -30.19
C LEU A 68 -10.01 -10.66 -29.02
N CYS A 69 -10.14 -9.35 -29.26
CA CYS A 69 -10.11 -8.35 -28.18
C CYS A 69 -11.36 -8.44 -27.29
N GLN A 70 -11.35 -7.75 -26.15
CA GLN A 70 -12.43 -7.82 -25.17
C GLN A 70 -13.83 -7.66 -25.77
N GLY A 71 -13.99 -6.71 -26.69
CA GLY A 71 -15.28 -6.41 -27.31
C GLY A 71 -15.72 -7.46 -28.33
N HIS A 72 -14.83 -7.95 -29.19
CA HIS A 72 -15.16 -8.96 -30.19
C HIS A 72 -15.37 -10.33 -29.53
N ALA A 73 -14.58 -10.67 -28.50
CA ALA A 73 -14.80 -11.86 -27.68
C ALA A 73 -16.16 -11.82 -26.96
N LYS A 74 -16.69 -10.62 -26.65
CA LYS A 74 -18.03 -10.46 -26.09
C LYS A 74 -19.12 -10.68 -27.15
N GLN A 75 -18.99 -10.10 -28.34
CA GLN A 75 -19.93 -10.33 -29.45
C GLN A 75 -20.05 -11.83 -29.77
N GLN A 76 -18.93 -12.53 -29.87
CA GLN A 76 -18.89 -13.97 -30.13
C GLN A 76 -19.59 -14.81 -29.05
N ARG A 77 -19.35 -14.52 -27.76
CA ARG A 77 -20.01 -15.23 -26.65
C ARG A 77 -21.52 -14.98 -26.58
N GLU A 78 -21.95 -13.82 -27.04
CA GLU A 78 -23.37 -13.46 -27.15
C GLU A 78 -24.04 -14.03 -28.41
N GLY A 79 -23.33 -14.86 -29.19
CA GLY A 79 -23.86 -15.45 -30.43
C GLY A 79 -24.10 -14.44 -31.55
N LYS A 80 -23.48 -13.25 -31.46
CA LYS A 80 -23.60 -12.19 -32.46
C LYS A 80 -22.47 -12.29 -33.47
N ASP A 81 -22.75 -11.93 -34.71
CA ASP A 81 -21.72 -11.74 -35.73
C ASP A 81 -20.71 -10.69 -35.25
N LEU A 82 -19.43 -10.94 -35.55
CA LEU A 82 -18.38 -9.99 -35.24
C LEU A 82 -18.54 -8.74 -36.12
N ARG A 83 -18.58 -7.58 -35.48
CA ARG A 83 -18.75 -6.28 -36.14
C ARG A 83 -17.76 -5.27 -35.56
N PRO A 84 -17.31 -4.26 -36.35
CA PRO A 84 -16.34 -3.27 -35.88
C PRO A 84 -16.77 -2.63 -34.56
N LEU A 85 -15.89 -2.70 -33.58
CA LEU A 85 -16.09 -2.11 -32.27
C LEU A 85 -15.81 -0.61 -32.29
N ARG A 86 -16.82 0.21 -31.97
CA ARG A 86 -16.68 1.67 -31.79
C ARG A 86 -15.54 2.03 -30.84
N ASP A 87 -14.67 2.96 -31.25
CA ASP A 87 -13.71 3.58 -30.34
C ASP A 87 -14.43 4.42 -29.31
N ILE A 88 -14.31 4.04 -28.03
CA ILE A 88 -14.71 4.90 -26.92
C ILE A 88 -13.56 5.88 -26.70
N ARG A 89 -13.44 6.89 -27.57
CA ARG A 89 -12.94 8.18 -27.12
C ARG A 89 -13.97 8.63 -26.08
N SER A 90 -13.57 8.77 -24.81
CA SER A 90 -14.41 9.52 -23.88
C SER A 90 -14.61 10.88 -24.52
N SER A 91 -15.83 11.20 -24.92
CA SER A 91 -16.11 12.58 -25.30
C SER A 91 -15.80 13.42 -24.08
N ASP A 92 -15.02 14.49 -24.20
CA ASP A 92 -14.76 15.42 -23.08
C ASP A 92 -16.05 16.09 -22.56
N GLN A 93 -17.20 15.78 -23.19
CA GLN A 93 -18.52 16.31 -22.92
C GLN A 93 -19.54 15.20 -22.71
N CYS A 94 -20.54 15.51 -21.91
CA CYS A 94 -21.70 14.66 -21.65
C CYS A 94 -22.48 14.38 -22.95
N SER A 95 -22.87 13.12 -23.18
CA SER A 95 -23.69 12.69 -24.30
C SER A 95 -25.17 13.08 -24.20
N PHE A 96 -25.57 13.83 -23.15
CA PHE A 96 -26.94 14.31 -23.02
C PHE A 96 -27.13 15.53 -23.92
N PRO A 97 -28.14 15.56 -24.82
CA PRO A 97 -28.34 16.68 -25.75
C PRO A 97 -28.39 18.03 -25.03
N GLY A 98 -27.53 18.96 -25.45
CA GLY A 98 -27.43 20.29 -24.85
C GLY A 98 -26.70 20.37 -23.51
N CYS A 99 -25.98 19.31 -23.09
CA CYS A 99 -25.14 19.36 -21.88
C CYS A 99 -23.66 19.52 -22.21
N ALA A 100 -23.11 20.71 -21.96
CA ALA A 100 -21.68 21.01 -22.15
C ALA A 100 -20.78 20.56 -20.97
N ARG A 101 -21.34 19.89 -19.95
CA ARG A 101 -20.56 19.45 -18.77
C ARG A 101 -19.63 18.29 -19.13
N PRO A 102 -18.47 18.16 -18.45
CA PRO A 102 -17.56 17.06 -18.72
C PRO A 102 -18.18 15.70 -18.40
N HIS A 103 -17.84 14.72 -19.24
CA HIS A 103 -18.18 13.31 -19.03
C HIS A 103 -17.30 12.73 -17.92
N GLU A 104 -17.91 12.11 -16.91
CA GLU A 104 -17.14 11.43 -15.84
C GLU A 104 -17.17 9.90 -15.97
N SER A 105 -18.32 9.32 -16.33
CA SER A 105 -18.43 7.87 -16.56
C SER A 105 -19.65 7.55 -17.44
N ASN A 106 -19.58 6.48 -18.24
CA ASN A 106 -20.69 5.99 -19.07
C ASN A 106 -21.32 7.00 -20.05
N GLY A 107 -20.51 7.88 -20.65
CA GLY A 107 -20.94 8.95 -21.55
C GLY A 107 -21.71 10.09 -20.89
N LEU A 108 -21.90 10.10 -19.56
CA LEU A 108 -22.70 11.12 -18.87
C LEU A 108 -21.86 11.94 -17.88
N CYS A 109 -22.24 13.19 -17.66
CA CYS A 109 -21.70 13.97 -16.54
C CYS A 109 -22.18 13.38 -15.20
N ASN A 110 -21.57 13.81 -14.10
CA ASN A 110 -21.90 13.31 -12.76
C ASN A 110 -23.41 13.44 -12.43
N SER A 111 -24.03 14.58 -12.75
CA SER A 111 -25.45 14.84 -12.48
C SER A 111 -26.40 13.97 -13.31
N HIS A 112 -26.08 13.68 -14.57
CA HIS A 112 -26.87 12.75 -15.40
C HIS A 112 -26.66 11.29 -14.98
N ASN A 113 -25.44 10.93 -14.56
CA ASN A 113 -25.20 9.63 -13.92
C ASN A 113 -26.02 9.48 -12.64
N TYR A 114 -26.16 10.54 -11.83
CA TYR A 114 -26.99 10.53 -10.64
C TYR A 114 -28.47 10.31 -10.96
N GLN A 115 -29.03 11.02 -11.96
CA GLN A 115 -30.42 10.80 -12.42
C GLN A 115 -30.65 9.33 -12.81
N ARG A 116 -29.76 8.78 -13.66
CA ARG A 116 -29.85 7.40 -14.11
C ARG A 116 -29.71 6.38 -12.96
N ARG A 117 -28.80 6.60 -12.01
CA ARG A 117 -28.61 5.70 -10.86
C ARG A 117 -29.79 5.67 -9.90
N ASN A 118 -30.58 6.74 -9.86
CA ASN A 118 -31.81 6.82 -9.07
C ASN A 118 -33.06 6.42 -9.89
N GLY A 119 -32.89 5.80 -11.07
CA GLY A 119 -34.00 5.33 -11.90
C GLY A 119 -34.82 6.44 -12.55
N GLN A 120 -34.27 7.66 -12.65
CA GLN A 120 -34.94 8.80 -13.29
C GLN A 120 -34.57 8.88 -14.77
N ASP A 121 -35.54 9.27 -15.60
CA ASP A 121 -35.25 9.66 -16.98
C ASP A 121 -34.24 10.82 -17.00
N LEU A 122 -33.30 10.75 -17.95
CA LEU A 122 -32.33 11.82 -18.13
C LEU A 122 -33.04 13.09 -18.59
N ARG A 123 -32.82 14.17 -17.85
CA ARG A 123 -33.43 15.48 -18.12
C ARG A 123 -32.36 16.55 -18.15
N PRO A 124 -32.57 17.68 -18.86
CA PRO A 124 -31.62 18.78 -18.86
C PRO A 124 -31.32 19.21 -17.43
N ILE A 125 -30.03 19.34 -17.10
CA ILE A 125 -29.64 19.80 -15.78
C ILE A 125 -29.92 21.28 -15.74
N ARG A 126 -30.88 21.69 -14.91
CA ARG A 126 -31.15 23.09 -14.65
C ARG A 126 -29.86 23.75 -14.15
N GLU A 127 -29.46 24.84 -14.79
CA GLU A 127 -28.37 25.68 -14.29
C GLU A 127 -28.65 26.07 -12.83
N GLY A 128 -27.57 26.27 -12.06
CA GLY A 128 -27.64 26.49 -10.62
C GLY A 128 -28.74 27.50 -10.28
N ARG A 129 -29.55 27.19 -9.26
CA ARG A 129 -30.54 28.15 -8.76
C ARG A 129 -29.80 29.45 -8.46
N LYS A 130 -30.36 30.60 -8.89
CA LYS A 130 -29.87 31.94 -8.53
C LYS A 130 -29.47 31.96 -7.05
N PRO A 131 -28.36 32.62 -6.68
CA PRO A 131 -27.99 32.77 -5.29
C PRO A 131 -29.22 33.29 -4.53
N LYS A 132 -29.58 32.55 -3.47
CA LYS A 132 -30.73 32.89 -2.64
C LYS A 132 -30.44 34.23 -1.99
N GLU A 133 -31.36 35.19 -2.13
CA GLU A 133 -31.28 36.50 -1.48
C GLU A 133 -31.07 36.35 0.04
N ALA A 134 -30.54 37.40 0.67
CA ALA A 134 -30.34 37.42 2.10
C ALA A 134 -31.66 37.25 2.87
N CYS A 135 -31.56 36.79 4.10
CA CYS A 135 -32.69 36.68 5.01
C CYS A 135 -33.26 38.07 5.29
N THR A 136 -34.58 38.20 5.30
CA THR A 136 -35.26 39.47 5.67
C THR A 136 -35.19 39.82 7.16
N TYR A 137 -34.50 39.01 7.96
CA TYR A 137 -34.32 39.33 9.38
C TYR A 137 -33.18 40.36 9.50
N PRO A 138 -33.34 41.45 10.28
CA PRO A 138 -32.31 42.45 10.44
C PRO A 138 -30.95 41.84 10.78
N GLU A 139 -29.88 42.31 10.12
CA GLU A 139 -28.51 41.86 10.38
C GLU A 139 -28.26 40.35 10.11
N CYS A 140 -28.99 39.75 9.16
CA CYS A 140 -28.81 38.34 8.79
C CYS A 140 -28.49 38.13 7.30
N ASP A 141 -27.22 37.89 7.00
CA ASP A 141 -26.74 37.64 5.62
C ASP A 141 -26.94 36.19 5.14
N ALA A 142 -27.61 35.35 5.94
CA ALA A 142 -27.81 33.95 5.60
C ALA A 142 -28.81 33.80 4.43
N PRO A 143 -28.58 32.88 3.47
CA PRO A 143 -29.44 32.73 2.30
C PRO A 143 -30.85 32.27 2.65
N GLN A 144 -31.86 32.90 2.03
CA GLN A 144 -33.27 32.56 2.22
C GLN A 144 -33.59 31.13 1.75
N VAL A 145 -34.38 30.39 2.52
CA VAL A 145 -34.81 29.02 2.16
C VAL A 145 -36.31 28.90 1.93
N ALA A 146 -37.12 29.65 2.68
CA ALA A 146 -38.58 29.67 2.59
C ALA A 146 -39.12 30.93 3.31
N LYS A 147 -40.25 31.48 2.84
CA LYS A 147 -40.89 32.69 3.40
C LYS A 147 -39.94 33.88 3.62
N LYS A 148 -38.97 34.09 2.71
CA LYS A 148 -37.92 35.13 2.81
C LYS A 148 -36.99 35.02 4.03
N LEU A 149 -37.00 33.88 4.73
CA LEU A 149 -36.19 33.62 5.91
C LEU A 149 -35.11 32.56 5.63
N CYS A 150 -33.98 32.67 6.31
CA CYS A 150 -32.95 31.63 6.34
C CYS A 150 -33.48 30.37 7.05
N ARG A 151 -32.76 29.25 6.94
CA ARG A 151 -33.17 27.97 7.55
C ARG A 151 -33.44 28.04 9.05
N ALA A 152 -32.72 28.90 9.77
CA ALA A 152 -32.88 29.03 11.22
C ALA A 152 -34.13 29.85 11.57
N HIS A 153 -34.29 31.03 10.97
CA HIS A 153 -35.45 31.91 11.22
C HIS A 153 -36.75 31.28 10.71
N TYR A 154 -36.74 30.62 9.56
CA TYR A 154 -37.90 29.84 9.09
C TYR A 154 -38.31 28.77 10.11
N GLY A 155 -37.32 28.09 10.74
CA GLY A 155 -37.57 27.10 11.78
C GLY A 155 -38.09 27.70 13.10
N GLN A 156 -37.69 28.93 13.46
CA GLN A 156 -38.26 29.64 14.61
C GLN A 156 -39.72 30.00 14.34
N GLN A 157 -40.01 30.62 13.18
CA GLN A 157 -41.38 30.98 12.80
C GLN A 157 -42.31 29.77 12.72
N HIS A 158 -41.87 28.66 12.12
CA HIS A 158 -42.67 27.44 12.01
C HIS A 158 -43.00 26.82 13.38
N ARG A 159 -42.20 27.08 14.41
CA ARG A 159 -42.45 26.65 15.80
C ARG A 159 -43.26 27.66 16.61
N GLY A 160 -43.81 28.70 15.98
CA GLY A 160 -44.53 29.77 16.66
C GLY A 160 -43.64 30.64 17.55
N GLN A 161 -42.32 30.59 17.35
CA GLN A 161 -41.38 31.40 18.11
C GLN A 161 -41.20 32.77 17.46
N GLU A 162 -41.07 33.81 18.27
CA GLU A 162 -40.60 35.11 17.83
C GLU A 162 -39.20 35.00 17.21
N LEU A 163 -38.98 35.69 16.09
CA LEU A 163 -37.71 35.62 15.39
C LEU A 163 -36.60 36.28 16.20
N ARG A 164 -35.51 35.56 16.43
CA ARG A 164 -34.34 36.00 17.20
C ARG A 164 -33.06 35.82 16.40
N PRO A 165 -32.02 36.64 16.63
CA PRO A 165 -30.79 36.57 15.87
C PRO A 165 -30.20 35.17 15.93
N ARG A 166 -29.59 34.74 14.82
CA ARG A 166 -28.81 33.51 14.81
C ARG A 166 -27.68 33.64 15.82
N ARG A 167 -27.72 32.85 16.91
CA ARG A 167 -26.51 32.59 17.68
C ARG A 167 -25.53 31.92 16.72
N GLY A 168 -24.47 32.63 16.33
CA GLY A 168 -23.35 32.01 15.63
C GLY A 168 -22.93 30.79 16.45
N SER A 169 -22.59 29.68 15.80
CA SER A 169 -21.98 28.57 16.51
C SER A 169 -20.69 29.10 17.12
N THR A 170 -20.70 29.44 18.41
CA THR A 170 -19.48 29.55 19.18
C THR A 170 -18.90 28.15 19.16
N ALA A 171 -18.02 27.90 18.20
CA ALA A 171 -17.31 26.63 18.11
C ALA A 171 -16.63 26.45 19.46
N GLN A 172 -17.18 25.57 20.29
CA GLN A 172 -16.65 25.34 21.62
C GLN A 172 -15.20 24.88 21.44
N VAL A 173 -14.29 25.36 22.27
CA VAL A 173 -12.90 24.90 22.28
C VAL A 173 -12.87 23.50 22.90
N CYS A 174 -11.94 22.65 22.45
CA CYS A 174 -11.78 21.31 22.97
C CYS A 174 -11.64 21.31 24.50
N ALA A 175 -12.37 20.43 25.19
CA ALA A 175 -12.32 20.29 26.65
C ALA A 175 -11.05 19.60 27.18
N VAL A 176 -9.99 19.47 26.37
CA VAL A 176 -8.70 18.92 26.82
C VAL A 176 -7.79 20.08 27.11
N ASP A 177 -7.16 20.07 28.29
CA ASP A 177 -6.21 21.09 28.72
C ASP A 177 -5.10 21.28 27.66
N ASP A 178 -4.75 22.55 27.41
CA ASP A 178 -3.75 22.94 26.39
C ASP A 178 -4.12 22.57 24.94
N CYS A 179 -5.41 22.36 24.63
CA CYS A 179 -5.91 22.15 23.27
C CYS A 179 -6.80 23.31 22.82
N SER A 180 -6.30 24.13 21.88
CA SER A 180 -7.04 25.27 21.32
C SER A 180 -7.89 24.93 20.09
N ASP A 181 -7.97 23.65 19.72
CA ASP A 181 -8.75 23.19 18.56
C ASP A 181 -10.26 23.29 18.78
N LYS A 182 -10.99 23.49 17.67
CA LYS A 182 -12.46 23.51 17.67
C LYS A 182 -13.04 22.12 17.97
N THR A 183 -14.08 22.09 18.79
CA THR A 183 -14.86 20.87 19.06
C THR A 183 -15.53 20.33 17.82
N HIS A 184 -15.59 19.00 17.76
CA HIS A 184 -16.24 18.24 16.69
C HIS A 184 -17.36 17.35 17.25
N SER A 185 -17.10 16.63 18.34
CA SER A 185 -18.05 15.69 18.97
C SER A 185 -17.62 15.38 20.41
N TYR A 186 -18.54 15.01 21.30
CA TYR A 186 -18.26 14.68 22.72
C TYR A 186 -17.58 15.80 23.53
N GLY A 187 -17.68 17.07 23.10
CA GLY A 187 -16.95 18.18 23.74
C GLY A 187 -15.45 18.20 23.40
N TYR A 188 -15.00 17.38 22.45
CA TYR A 188 -13.60 17.26 22.06
C TYR A 188 -13.39 17.64 20.58
N CYS A 189 -12.16 18.07 20.22
CA CYS A 189 -11.75 18.21 18.83
C CYS A 189 -11.79 16.85 18.10
N SER A 190 -11.71 16.83 16.77
CA SER A 190 -11.78 15.60 15.98
C SER A 190 -10.74 14.55 16.41
N PHE A 191 -9.56 14.99 16.86
CA PHE A 191 -8.49 14.15 17.34
C PHE A 191 -8.77 13.54 18.71
N HIS A 192 -9.13 14.34 19.70
CA HIS A 192 -9.46 13.89 21.06
C HIS A 192 -10.77 13.08 21.10
N ALA A 193 -11.75 13.43 20.27
CA ALA A 193 -12.96 12.63 20.09
C ALA A 193 -12.66 11.22 19.55
N ASN A 194 -11.69 11.08 18.64
CA ASN A 194 -11.31 9.76 18.11
C ASN A 194 -10.65 8.89 19.18
N ARG A 195 -9.79 9.48 20.02
CA ARG A 195 -9.17 8.80 21.16
C ARG A 195 -10.19 8.37 22.19
N PHE A 196 -11.05 9.30 22.62
CA PHE A 196 -12.14 9.02 23.55
C PHE A 196 -13.03 7.87 23.05
N ARG A 197 -13.47 7.91 21.79
CA ARG A 197 -14.27 6.83 21.18
C ARG A 197 -13.56 5.47 21.20
N LYS A 198 -12.24 5.44 21.06
CA LYS A 198 -11.46 4.19 20.92
C LYS A 198 -10.96 3.64 22.26
N HIS A 199 -10.66 4.51 23.21
CA HIS A 199 -9.93 4.18 24.43
C HIS A 199 -10.63 4.64 25.71
N GLY A 200 -11.76 5.36 25.62
CA GLY A 200 -12.47 5.93 26.77
C GLY A 200 -11.81 7.17 27.38
N ASP A 201 -10.61 7.53 26.92
CA ASP A 201 -9.81 8.63 27.44
C ASP A 201 -9.40 9.56 26.27
N PRO A 202 -9.75 10.87 26.30
CA PRO A 202 -9.40 11.82 25.25
C PRO A 202 -7.91 12.20 25.24
N THR A 203 -7.20 12.10 26.38
CA THR A 203 -5.77 12.42 26.48
C THR A 203 -4.90 11.20 26.18
N PHE A 204 -5.50 10.00 26.11
CA PHE A 204 -4.83 8.71 25.93
C PHE A 204 -3.61 8.78 25.01
N ASN A 205 -2.44 8.73 25.64
CA ASN A 205 -1.16 8.79 24.98
C ASN A 205 -0.55 7.39 24.91
N THR A 206 -0.63 6.77 23.73
CA THR A 206 0.06 5.49 23.47
C THR A 206 1.59 5.59 23.52
N TYR A 207 2.18 6.74 23.86
CA TYR A 207 3.63 6.93 23.93
C TYR A 207 4.19 6.55 25.30
N GLU A 208 3.60 7.04 26.39
CA GLU A 208 4.06 6.77 27.78
C GLU A 208 4.01 5.28 28.15
N GLN A 209 3.08 4.52 27.56
CA GLN A 209 3.00 3.06 27.77
C GLN A 209 4.20 2.28 27.20
N TYR A 210 4.98 2.89 26.30
CA TYR A 210 6.01 2.19 25.53
C TYR A 210 7.34 2.93 25.51
N VAL A 211 7.47 4.03 26.23
CA VAL A 211 8.69 4.82 26.36
C VAL A 211 8.94 5.08 27.83
N ARG A 212 10.09 4.63 28.33
CA ARG A 212 10.53 4.90 29.69
C ARG A 212 11.17 6.29 29.78
N ASP A 213 11.29 6.79 30.99
CA ASP A 213 11.94 8.08 31.28
C ASP A 213 13.41 8.12 30.85
N ASP A 214 14.08 6.95 30.83
CA ASP A 214 15.44 6.77 30.30
C ASP A 214 15.53 6.84 28.76
N GLY A 215 14.41 7.06 28.07
CA GLY A 215 14.33 7.15 26.61
C GLY A 215 14.23 5.79 25.91
N ARG A 216 14.25 4.66 26.63
CA ARG A 216 14.10 3.33 26.04
C ARG A 216 12.68 3.05 25.62
N ILE A 217 12.56 2.28 24.54
CA ILE A 217 11.30 2.04 23.85
C ILE A 217 11.02 0.54 23.82
N LEU A 218 9.78 0.16 24.13
CA LEU A 218 9.35 -1.24 24.12
C LEU A 218 9.06 -1.74 22.70
N CYS A 219 9.76 -2.81 22.31
CA CYS A 219 9.51 -3.51 21.05
C CYS A 219 8.36 -4.49 21.26
N ARG A 220 7.24 -4.29 20.56
CA ARG A 220 6.03 -5.10 20.72
C ARG A 220 6.08 -6.50 20.08
N TRP A 221 7.23 -6.90 19.55
CA TRP A 221 7.41 -8.24 18.97
C TRP A 221 8.33 -9.12 19.80
N CYS A 222 9.37 -8.53 20.41
CA CYS A 222 10.28 -9.26 21.28
C CYS A 222 10.14 -8.88 22.77
N ASP A 223 9.25 -7.94 23.09
CA ASP A 223 8.95 -7.42 24.43
C ASP A 223 10.18 -6.90 25.19
N LYS A 224 11.20 -6.42 24.46
CA LYS A 224 12.42 -5.82 25.01
C LYS A 224 12.35 -4.30 24.97
N TRP A 225 12.84 -3.67 26.04
CA TRP A 225 13.14 -2.25 26.11
C TRP A 225 14.48 -1.99 25.42
N LEU A 226 14.48 -1.19 24.36
CA LEU A 226 15.64 -0.96 23.51
C LEU A 226 15.84 0.54 23.26
N GLU A 227 17.07 0.93 23.00
CA GLU A 227 17.43 2.29 22.63
C GLU A 227 16.72 2.72 21.33
N ALA A 228 16.42 4.01 21.19
CA ALA A 228 15.71 4.56 20.03
C ALA A 228 16.40 4.26 18.68
N SER A 229 17.74 4.12 18.68
CA SER A 229 18.55 3.72 17.52
C SER A 229 18.24 2.31 17.01
N SER A 230 17.66 1.45 17.84
CA SER A 230 17.26 0.09 17.48
C SER A 230 16.00 0.05 16.61
N TYR A 231 15.37 1.18 16.32
CA TYR A 231 14.12 1.27 15.58
C TYR A 231 14.28 2.03 14.26
N PRO A 232 13.35 1.87 13.31
CA PRO A 232 13.39 2.60 12.06
C PRO A 232 13.20 4.11 12.30
N THR A 233 14.05 4.92 11.67
CA THR A 233 13.86 6.37 11.60
C THR A 233 12.91 6.70 10.43
N ASN A 234 12.02 7.67 10.61
CA ASN A 234 11.17 8.18 9.54
C ASN A 234 11.63 9.60 9.19
N SER A 235 12.15 9.79 7.98
CA SER A 235 12.62 11.09 7.49
C SER A 235 11.53 12.17 7.43
N ARG A 236 10.24 11.79 7.44
CA ARG A 236 9.10 12.72 7.38
C ARG A 236 8.55 13.13 8.76
N SER A 237 9.06 12.60 9.87
CA SER A 237 8.62 12.99 11.22
C SER A 237 9.81 13.30 12.12
N LYS A 238 9.86 14.52 12.69
CA LYS A 238 10.83 14.92 13.73
C LYS A 238 10.73 14.09 15.03
N ARG A 239 9.71 13.24 15.14
CA ARG A 239 9.55 12.29 16.24
C ARG A 239 10.08 10.93 15.81
N PRO A 240 11.00 10.34 16.58
CA PRO A 240 11.39 8.97 16.33
C PRO A 240 10.12 8.13 16.60
N HIS A 241 9.75 7.27 15.65
CA HIS A 241 8.63 6.31 15.79
C HIS A 241 7.20 6.88 15.63
N GLY A 242 6.90 7.45 14.46
CA GLY A 242 5.51 7.66 14.02
C GLY A 242 4.67 6.38 14.17
N ARG A 243 3.35 6.55 14.39
CA ARG A 243 2.31 5.56 14.79
C ARG A 243 2.35 4.14 14.19
N ALA A 244 3.15 3.88 13.16
CA ALA A 244 3.33 2.60 12.52
C ALA A 244 4.57 1.85 13.05
N GLY A 245 4.33 0.91 13.97
CA GLY A 245 5.21 -0.22 14.18
C GLY A 245 6.37 0.01 15.15
N ARG A 246 6.06 0.03 16.46
CA ARG A 246 7.03 -0.17 17.56
C ARG A 246 7.61 -1.59 17.52
N ILE A 247 8.35 -1.89 16.46
CA ILE A 247 9.05 -3.15 16.20
C ILE A 247 10.47 -2.74 15.85
N CYS A 248 11.46 -3.26 16.58
CA CYS A 248 12.86 -2.91 16.34
C CYS A 248 13.34 -3.42 14.97
N ASN A 249 14.45 -2.86 14.48
CA ASN A 249 15.02 -3.17 13.16
C ASN A 249 15.28 -4.68 12.98
N THR A 250 15.84 -5.34 14.01
CA THR A 250 16.06 -6.80 14.01
C THR A 250 14.75 -7.55 13.88
N CYS A 251 13.74 -7.16 14.65
CA CYS A 251 12.44 -7.81 14.66
C CYS A 251 11.72 -7.64 13.32
N ARG A 252 11.80 -6.45 12.74
CA ARG A 252 11.27 -6.14 11.41
C ARG A 252 11.99 -6.92 10.31
N LEU A 253 13.31 -7.09 10.43
CA LEU A 253 14.10 -7.91 9.53
C LEU A 253 13.61 -9.36 9.58
N LEU A 254 13.55 -9.97 10.76
CA LEU A 254 13.12 -11.37 10.90
C LEU A 254 11.69 -11.60 10.39
N GLN A 255 10.75 -10.70 10.68
CA GLN A 255 9.39 -10.77 10.10
C GLN A 255 9.38 -10.72 8.57
N LYS A 256 10.24 -9.90 7.97
CA LYS A 256 10.37 -9.78 6.51
C LYS A 256 10.85 -11.08 5.87
N TYR A 257 11.61 -11.89 6.59
CA TYR A 257 12.14 -13.18 6.12
C TYR A 257 11.39 -14.38 6.70
N GLY A 258 10.23 -14.18 7.34
CA GLY A 258 9.43 -15.28 7.90
C GLY A 258 10.14 -16.07 9.00
N LEU A 259 11.15 -15.50 9.65
CA LEU A 259 11.96 -16.17 10.67
C LEU A 259 11.52 -15.83 12.08
N THR A 260 11.64 -16.82 12.97
CA THR A 260 11.66 -16.58 14.42
C THR A 260 13.08 -16.23 14.87
N LYS A 261 13.20 -15.63 16.06
CA LYS A 261 14.51 -15.37 16.67
C LYS A 261 15.31 -16.67 16.88
N ALA A 262 14.64 -17.73 17.35
CA ALA A 262 15.26 -19.04 17.54
C ALA A 262 15.83 -19.61 16.23
N CYS A 263 15.05 -19.62 15.15
CA CYS A 263 15.54 -20.08 13.83
C CYS A 263 16.73 -19.24 13.34
N PHE A 264 16.71 -17.93 13.52
CA PHE A 264 17.85 -17.09 13.13
C PHE A 264 19.11 -17.39 13.95
N ASP A 265 18.97 -17.56 15.26
CA ASP A 265 20.08 -17.87 16.15
C ASP A 265 20.66 -19.26 15.84
N GLU A 266 19.83 -20.24 15.48
CA GLU A 266 20.24 -21.56 15.01
C GLU A 266 21.03 -21.52 13.69
N ILE A 267 20.59 -20.72 12.71
CA ILE A 267 21.34 -20.50 11.47
C ILE A 267 22.72 -19.92 11.77
N VAL A 268 22.79 -18.88 12.60
CA VAL A 268 24.06 -18.25 12.99
C VAL A 268 24.97 -19.24 13.71
N ALA A 269 24.42 -20.04 14.64
CA ALA A 269 25.18 -21.06 15.38
C ALA A 269 25.73 -22.16 14.45
N THR A 270 24.93 -22.65 13.50
CA THR A 270 25.34 -23.66 12.51
C THR A 270 26.46 -23.15 11.62
N GLN A 271 26.53 -21.84 11.39
CA GLN A 271 27.60 -21.20 10.63
C GLN A 271 28.86 -20.85 11.46
N GLY A 272 28.90 -21.21 12.74
CA GLY A 272 30.00 -20.87 13.63
C GLY A 272 30.05 -19.38 14.01
N GLY A 273 28.90 -18.69 14.03
CA GLY A 273 28.79 -17.28 14.40
C GLY A 273 29.15 -16.27 13.30
N GLY A 274 29.47 -16.74 12.09
CA GLY A 274 29.99 -15.92 11.00
C GLY A 274 29.21 -16.01 9.69
N CYS A 275 29.70 -15.29 8.68
CA CYS A 275 29.23 -15.35 7.29
C CYS A 275 29.42 -16.77 6.72
N TYR A 276 28.41 -17.31 6.02
CA TYR A 276 28.51 -18.66 5.45
C TYR A 276 29.68 -18.81 4.46
N ILE A 277 29.96 -17.77 3.67
CA ILE A 277 30.96 -17.82 2.58
C ILE A 277 32.36 -17.53 3.10
N CYS A 278 32.61 -16.34 3.64
CA CYS A 278 33.96 -15.95 4.06
C CYS A 278 34.35 -16.41 5.48
N LYS A 279 33.41 -16.97 6.25
CA LYS A 279 33.57 -17.43 7.64
C LYS A 279 33.96 -16.33 8.65
N GLU A 280 34.11 -15.08 8.22
CA GLU A 280 34.36 -13.97 9.15
C GLU A 280 33.17 -13.74 10.08
N THR A 281 33.47 -13.34 11.32
CA THR A 281 32.46 -13.00 12.34
C THR A 281 31.56 -11.86 11.85
N LEU A 282 30.26 -11.97 12.18
CA LEU A 282 29.23 -10.97 11.93
C LEU A 282 28.99 -10.06 13.16
N GLU A 283 29.79 -10.20 14.21
CA GLU A 283 29.76 -9.35 15.39
C GLU A 283 30.29 -7.93 15.11
N GLY A 284 30.15 -7.02 16.09
CA GLY A 284 30.75 -5.68 16.02
C GLY A 284 30.04 -4.68 15.09
N GLY A 285 28.76 -4.90 14.76
CA GLY A 285 27.97 -3.96 13.96
C GLY A 285 28.08 -4.17 12.44
N ARG A 286 28.71 -5.26 11.99
CA ARG A 286 28.69 -5.67 10.58
C ARG A 286 27.26 -5.98 10.15
N LYS A 287 26.86 -5.43 9.00
CA LYS A 287 25.50 -5.61 8.48
C LYS A 287 25.29 -7.06 8.04
N VAL A 288 24.38 -7.74 8.73
CA VAL A 288 23.93 -9.09 8.41
C VAL A 288 22.90 -9.06 7.30
N HIS A 289 23.07 -9.95 6.32
CA HIS A 289 22.11 -10.23 5.26
C HIS A 289 21.59 -11.66 5.43
N ILE A 290 20.26 -11.82 5.40
CA ILE A 290 19.63 -13.14 5.34
C ILE A 290 19.49 -13.48 3.87
N ASP A 291 20.27 -14.46 3.42
CA ASP A 291 20.26 -14.95 2.04
C ASP A 291 19.17 -16.00 1.88
N HIS A 292 18.46 -15.95 0.76
CA HIS A 292 17.36 -16.86 0.47
C HIS A 292 17.29 -17.16 -1.02
N ASP A 293 16.72 -18.31 -1.35
CA ASP A 293 16.51 -18.70 -2.73
C ASP A 293 15.41 -17.84 -3.38
N HIS A 294 15.82 -17.06 -4.37
CA HIS A 294 14.97 -16.20 -5.17
C HIS A 294 14.05 -16.98 -6.12
N SER A 295 14.32 -18.27 -6.38
CA SER A 295 13.40 -19.16 -7.10
C SER A 295 12.10 -19.41 -6.32
N CYS A 296 12.19 -19.48 -4.99
CA CYS A 296 11.04 -19.69 -4.11
C CYS A 296 10.28 -18.40 -3.79
N CYS A 297 11.00 -17.28 -3.58
CA CYS A 297 10.41 -16.00 -3.21
C CYS A 297 10.92 -14.85 -4.10
N ALA A 298 10.11 -14.44 -5.07
CA ALA A 298 10.37 -13.24 -5.90
C ALA A 298 10.03 -11.96 -5.11
N GLY A 299 10.95 -11.55 -4.22
CA GLY A 299 10.78 -10.34 -3.42
C GLY A 299 11.95 -10.07 -2.49
N ALA A 300 11.93 -8.90 -1.86
CA ALA A 300 12.99 -8.48 -0.95
C ALA A 300 13.03 -9.29 0.36
N GLY A 301 12.03 -10.13 0.63
CA GLY A 301 11.92 -10.99 1.81
C GLY A 301 11.62 -12.43 1.41
N SER A 302 11.46 -13.32 2.39
CA SER A 302 11.33 -14.76 2.17
C SER A 302 10.17 -15.36 2.96
N CYS A 303 9.78 -16.59 2.58
CA CYS A 303 8.77 -17.38 3.29
C CYS A 303 9.30 -18.08 4.55
N GLY A 304 10.59 -17.89 4.89
CA GLY A 304 11.30 -18.61 5.94
C GLY A 304 11.93 -19.92 5.47
N ASN A 305 11.23 -20.71 4.64
CA ASN A 305 11.70 -22.03 4.20
C ASN A 305 12.81 -21.99 3.15
N CYS A 306 12.89 -20.92 2.37
CA CYS A 306 13.92 -20.76 1.34
C CYS A 306 15.18 -20.03 1.84
N VAL A 307 15.27 -19.75 3.13
CA VAL A 307 16.47 -19.13 3.71
C VAL A 307 17.63 -20.11 3.62
N ARG A 308 18.72 -19.70 2.98
CA ARG A 308 19.94 -20.51 2.81
C ARG A 308 20.92 -20.30 3.96
N GLY A 309 20.98 -19.07 4.48
CA GLY A 309 21.87 -18.73 5.58
C GLY A 309 22.01 -17.24 5.81
N VAL A 310 23.05 -16.86 6.57
CA VAL A 310 23.42 -15.45 6.78
C VAL A 310 24.77 -15.12 6.16
N LEU A 311 24.84 -13.97 5.50
CA LEU A 311 26.02 -13.47 4.80
C LEU A 311 26.39 -12.05 5.27
N CYS A 312 27.66 -11.69 5.11
CA CYS A 312 28.08 -10.30 5.20
C CYS A 312 27.67 -9.53 3.92
N ALA A 313 27.60 -8.20 4.00
CA ALA A 313 27.21 -7.36 2.86
C ALA A 313 28.08 -7.58 1.60
N SER A 314 29.40 -7.80 1.78
CA SER A 314 30.32 -8.02 0.67
C SER A 314 30.07 -9.34 -0.05
N CYS A 315 29.92 -10.45 0.69
CA CYS A 315 29.62 -11.76 0.11
C CYS A 315 28.24 -11.77 -0.56
N ASN A 316 27.22 -11.20 0.10
CA ASN A 316 25.89 -11.10 -0.49
C ASN A 316 25.89 -10.28 -1.79
N LYS A 317 26.63 -9.16 -1.82
CA LYS A 317 26.78 -8.35 -3.05
C LYS A 317 27.54 -9.14 -4.12
N GLY A 318 28.56 -9.89 -3.72
CA GLY A 318 29.32 -10.78 -4.60
C GLY A 318 28.42 -11.78 -5.33
N LEU A 319 27.54 -12.49 -4.61
CA LEU A 319 26.59 -13.42 -5.22
C LEU A 319 25.69 -12.72 -6.25
N GLY A 320 25.14 -11.55 -5.90
CA GLY A 320 24.29 -10.78 -6.81
C GLY A 320 25.01 -10.28 -8.08
N LEU A 321 26.33 -10.04 -8.03
CA LEU A 321 27.12 -9.68 -9.22
C LEU A 321 27.27 -10.84 -10.21
N PHE A 322 27.16 -12.07 -9.71
CA PHE A 322 27.09 -13.29 -10.53
C PHE A 322 25.64 -13.75 -10.76
N TYR A 323 24.65 -12.87 -10.53
CA TYR A 323 23.23 -13.16 -10.72
C TYR A 323 22.72 -14.37 -9.94
N ASP A 324 23.34 -14.68 -8.80
CA ASP A 324 23.06 -15.88 -8.00
C ASP A 324 23.19 -17.20 -8.80
N ASP A 325 23.97 -17.20 -9.91
CA ASP A 325 24.22 -18.36 -10.79
C ASP A 325 25.43 -19.17 -10.31
N PRO A 326 25.25 -20.41 -9.83
CA PRO A 326 26.35 -21.29 -9.42
C PRO A 326 27.35 -21.57 -10.54
N GLU A 327 26.88 -21.74 -11.77
CA GLU A 327 27.77 -22.06 -12.89
C GLU A 327 28.65 -20.86 -13.25
N ALA A 328 28.12 -19.63 -13.16
CA ALA A 328 28.92 -18.42 -13.33
C ALA A 328 30.00 -18.28 -12.25
N LEU A 329 29.68 -18.63 -11.00
CA LEU A 329 30.64 -18.62 -9.90
C LEU A 329 31.74 -19.69 -10.08
N GLU A 330 31.40 -20.88 -10.57
CA GLU A 330 32.38 -21.91 -10.91
C GLU A 330 33.32 -21.46 -12.02
N ARG A 331 32.77 -20.87 -13.11
CA ARG A 331 33.58 -20.28 -14.18
C ARG A 331 34.51 -19.17 -13.66
N ALA A 332 34.03 -18.33 -12.74
CA ALA A 332 34.83 -17.30 -12.11
C ALA A 332 35.97 -17.88 -11.25
N ALA A 333 35.69 -18.93 -10.49
CA ALA A 333 36.70 -19.65 -9.72
C ALA A 333 37.76 -20.26 -10.65
N ASP A 334 37.36 -20.86 -11.77
CA ASP A 334 38.27 -21.42 -12.77
C ASP A 334 39.11 -20.34 -13.46
N TYR A 335 38.54 -19.18 -13.78
CA TYR A 335 39.28 -18.04 -14.30
C TYR A 335 40.40 -17.60 -13.33
N LEU A 336 40.10 -17.49 -12.04
CA LEU A 336 41.09 -17.16 -11.01
C LEU A 336 42.18 -18.25 -10.90
N ARG A 337 41.81 -19.54 -11.00
CA ARG A 337 42.76 -20.66 -10.98
C ARG A 337 43.67 -20.65 -12.22
N LYS A 338 43.14 -20.35 -13.41
CA LYS A 338 43.91 -20.25 -14.66
C LYS A 338 44.98 -19.16 -14.59
N GLY A 339 44.66 -18.02 -13.96
CA GLY A 339 45.59 -16.91 -13.72
C GLY A 339 46.69 -17.20 -12.70
N ARG A 340 46.63 -18.31 -11.93
CA ARG A 340 47.69 -18.69 -10.97
C ARG A 340 48.93 -19.32 -11.60
N ARG A 341 49.00 -19.44 -12.93
CA ARG A 341 50.25 -19.78 -13.63
C ARG A 341 51.17 -18.56 -13.67
N GLY A 342 51.95 -18.35 -12.60
CA GLY A 342 53.18 -17.56 -12.68
C GLY A 342 53.34 -16.35 -11.75
N HIS A 343 52.76 -16.32 -10.54
CA HIS A 343 53.33 -15.45 -9.51
C HIS A 343 54.47 -16.22 -8.82
N LYS A 344 55.70 -16.01 -9.30
CA LYS A 344 56.89 -16.31 -8.49
C LYS A 344 56.69 -15.61 -7.15
N THR A 345 56.73 -16.37 -6.07
CA THR A 345 56.98 -15.85 -4.74
C THR A 345 58.19 -14.91 -4.84
N ARG A 346 58.00 -13.62 -4.55
CA ARG A 346 59.13 -12.80 -4.09
C ARG A 346 59.34 -13.23 -2.64
N ASP A 347 60.20 -14.22 -2.47
CA ASP A 347 61.03 -14.26 -1.27
C ASP A 347 61.92 -13.01 -1.33
N GLN A 348 61.65 -12.07 -0.42
CA GLN A 348 62.61 -11.19 0.23
C GLN A 348 61.91 -10.43 1.35
#